data_AF-A0A849DQU3-F1
#
_entry.id   AF-A0A849DQU3-F1
#
_cell.length_a   1.000
_cell.length_b   1.000
_cell.length_c   1.000
_cell.angle_alpha   90.00
_cell.angle_beta   90.00
_cell.angle_gamma   90.00
#
_symmetry.space_group_name_H-M   'P 1'
#
loop_
_entity.id
_entity.type
_entity.pdbx_description
1 polymer ?
#
loop_
_entity_poly.entity_id
_entity_poly.type
_entity_poly.pdbx_seq_one_letter_code
_entity_poly.pdbx_strand_id
1 'polypeptide(L)'
;MTSISLYGTHGQVDEKHPAPAHGHPKDRRIDLKQIQAGLGVAADGGIPVFHHLVGDSKLLSHTNVTAIIRANVTFLAPLAASRVPDGLLAGLDPAEAAFVKYTAERDENARFWDRGTYRVCEDTKDLTGARKKDPVHQVRRILVYSSANATGRSTRPPTTPTPPPLAGTPC
;
A
#
# COMPACT_ATOMS: atom_id res chain seq x y z
N MET A 1 -1.02 -14.50 6.02
CA MET A 1 0.26 -15.19 5.76
C MET A 1 0.51 -15.11 4.27
N THR A 2 1.61 -14.44 3.89
CA THR A 2 2.08 -14.39 2.50
C THR A 2 3.19 -15.42 2.39
N SER A 3 3.07 -16.35 1.46
CA SER A 3 4.06 -17.40 1.19
C SER A 3 4.53 -17.25 -0.25
N ILE A 4 5.84 -17.38 -0.47
CA ILE A 4 6.41 -17.49 -1.81
C ILE A 4 6.78 -18.96 -2.00
N SER A 5 6.19 -19.60 -3.00
CA SER A 5 6.49 -20.98 -3.36
C SER A 5 7.69 -20.99 -4.31
N LEU A 6 8.69 -21.82 -4.01
CA LEU A 6 9.86 -21.97 -4.86
C LEU A 6 9.73 -23.19 -5.76
N TYR A 7 10.24 -23.06 -6.99
CA TYR A 7 10.28 -24.12 -7.99
C TYR A 7 11.73 -24.37 -8.40
N GLY A 8 12.15 -25.65 -8.49
CA GLY A 8 13.49 -26.06 -8.91
C GLY A 8 14.35 -26.71 -7.81
N THR A 9 15.65 -26.83 -8.09
CA THR A 9 16.59 -27.57 -7.25
C THR A 9 17.09 -26.69 -6.10
N HIS A 10 16.62 -26.96 -4.88
CA HIS A 10 16.99 -26.21 -3.65
C HIS A 10 17.80 -27.08 -2.68
N GLY A 11 18.66 -27.96 -3.22
CA GLY A 11 19.35 -29.00 -2.44
C GLY A 11 20.56 -28.52 -1.64
N GLN A 12 21.06 -27.31 -1.88
CA GLN A 12 22.21 -26.74 -1.19
C GLN A 12 21.75 -25.54 -0.36
N VAL A 13 21.84 -25.66 0.96
CA VAL A 13 21.54 -24.61 1.93
C VAL A 13 22.87 -24.12 2.47
N ASP A 14 23.21 -22.87 2.18
CA ASP A 14 24.30 -22.17 2.85
C ASP A 14 23.81 -21.71 4.24
N GLU A 15 24.65 -21.87 5.26
CA GLU A 15 24.36 -21.51 6.65
C GLU A 15 24.01 -20.02 6.81
N LYS A 16 24.40 -19.18 5.84
CA LYS A 16 24.11 -17.74 5.82
C LYS A 16 22.74 -17.36 5.26
N HIS A 17 21.95 -18.31 4.76
CA HIS A 17 20.66 -18.03 4.10
C HIS A 17 19.51 -18.88 4.68
N PRO A 18 18.28 -18.33 4.76
CA PRO A 18 17.13 -19.07 5.27
C PRO A 18 16.79 -20.27 4.39
N ALA A 19 16.68 -21.45 5.03
CA ALA A 19 16.40 -22.71 4.35
C ALA A 19 14.92 -22.81 3.93
N PRO A 20 14.61 -23.19 2.67
CA PRO A 20 13.25 -23.46 2.26
C PRO A 20 12.67 -24.68 3.00
N ALA A 21 11.46 -24.54 3.56
CA ALA A 21 10.77 -25.59 4.29
C ALA A 21 9.35 -25.82 3.73
N HIS A 22 8.75 -26.98 4.00
CA HIS A 22 7.35 -27.18 3.64
C HIS A 22 6.45 -26.35 4.58
N GLY A 23 5.55 -25.56 3.99
CA GLY A 23 4.61 -24.71 4.72
C GLY A 23 3.15 -25.12 4.51
N HIS A 24 2.21 -24.26 4.91
CA HIS A 24 0.76 -24.46 4.71
C HIS A 24 0.22 -23.52 3.61
N PRO A 25 0.31 -23.93 2.32
CA PRO A 25 -0.17 -23.15 1.19
C PRO A 25 -1.69 -22.95 1.21
N LYS A 26 -2.15 -21.73 0.91
CA LYS A 26 -3.58 -21.47 0.64
C LYS A 26 -4.07 -22.09 -0.67
N ASP A 27 -3.19 -22.26 -1.64
CA ASP A 27 -3.45 -22.90 -2.94
C ASP A 27 -3.31 -24.43 -2.90
N ARG A 28 -3.10 -25.01 -1.71
CA ARG A 28 -2.95 -26.46 -1.46
C ARG A 28 -1.76 -27.12 -2.18
N ARG A 29 -0.81 -26.36 -2.71
CA ARG A 29 0.43 -26.86 -3.33
C ARG A 29 1.45 -27.32 -2.28
N ILE A 30 1.11 -28.40 -1.56
CA ILE A 30 1.93 -28.98 -0.48
C ILE A 30 3.25 -29.58 -0.99
N ASP A 31 3.35 -29.82 -2.29
CA ASP A 31 4.54 -30.33 -2.99
C ASP A 31 5.68 -29.30 -3.05
N LEU A 32 5.38 -28.01 -2.89
CA LEU A 32 6.36 -26.94 -3.03
C LEU A 32 6.95 -26.53 -1.68
N LYS A 33 8.27 -26.33 -1.66
CA LYS A 33 8.93 -25.66 -0.54
C LYS A 33 8.56 -24.19 -0.55
N GLN A 34 8.38 -23.64 0.64
CA GLN A 34 8.02 -22.25 0.86
C GLN A 34 9.16 -21.55 1.59
N ILE A 35 9.39 -20.31 1.20
CA ILE A 35 10.01 -19.34 2.11
C ILE A 35 8.86 -18.50 2.63
N GLN A 36 8.74 -18.46 3.96
CA GLN A 36 7.78 -17.58 4.60
C GLN A 36 8.31 -16.14 4.51
N ALA A 37 8.07 -15.47 3.39
CA ALA A 37 8.34 -14.04 3.27
C ALA A 37 7.23 -13.27 4.02
N GLY A 38 7.36 -13.22 5.35
CA GLY A 38 6.41 -12.57 6.22
C GLY A 38 7.14 -11.83 7.33
N LEU A 39 6.44 -10.90 7.95
CA LEU A 39 7.01 -10.09 9.01
C LEU A 39 7.57 -10.90 10.20
N GLY A 40 7.04 -12.10 10.42
CA GLY A 40 7.56 -13.04 11.39
C GLY A 40 8.97 -13.56 11.09
N VAL A 41 9.42 -13.54 9.83
CA VAL A 41 10.79 -13.93 9.42
C VAL A 41 11.80 -12.81 9.60
N ALA A 42 11.36 -11.60 9.95
CA ALA A 42 12.26 -10.61 10.50
C ALA A 42 12.35 -10.70 12.04
N ALA A 43 11.46 -11.45 12.69
CA ALA A 43 11.40 -11.56 14.15
C ALA A 43 12.27 -12.68 14.73
N ASP A 44 12.75 -13.61 13.91
CA ASP A 44 13.65 -14.72 14.28
C ASP A 44 15.15 -14.36 14.17
N GLY A 45 15.46 -13.08 13.91
CA GLY A 45 16.83 -12.59 13.79
C GLY A 45 17.44 -12.73 12.39
N GLY A 46 16.70 -13.28 11.41
CA GLY A 46 17.06 -13.21 10.00
C GLY A 46 16.89 -11.78 9.48
N ILE A 47 17.82 -10.88 9.80
CA ILE A 47 17.80 -9.48 9.33
C ILE A 47 18.06 -9.51 7.82
N PRO A 48 17.08 -9.18 6.96
CA PRO A 48 17.36 -9.03 5.56
C PRO A 48 18.04 -7.66 5.39
N VAL A 49 19.37 -7.68 5.31
CA VAL A 49 20.27 -6.52 5.49
C VAL A 49 20.00 -5.38 4.49
N PHE A 50 19.22 -5.59 3.41
CA PHE A 50 18.86 -4.56 2.42
C PHE A 50 17.47 -4.77 1.80
N HIS A 51 16.44 -5.07 2.60
CA HIS A 51 15.10 -5.28 2.04
C HIS A 51 14.31 -3.97 1.90
N HIS A 52 13.86 -3.67 0.68
CA HIS A 52 12.76 -2.75 0.42
C HIS A 52 11.49 -3.58 0.17
N LEU A 53 10.52 -3.48 1.08
CA LEU A 53 9.23 -4.14 0.94
C LEU A 53 8.25 -3.20 0.22
N VAL A 54 7.76 -3.60 -0.94
CA VAL A 54 6.65 -2.91 -1.62
C VAL A 54 5.41 -3.79 -1.48
N GLY A 55 4.41 -3.28 -0.77
CA GLY A 55 3.20 -4.01 -0.41
C GLY A 55 1.92 -3.42 -0.99
N ASP A 56 0.82 -4.15 -0.86
CA ASP A 56 -0.52 -3.63 -1.11
C ASP A 56 -1.08 -2.89 0.11
N SER A 57 -2.24 -2.25 -0.07
CA SER A 57 -2.89 -1.48 0.99
C SER A 57 -3.32 -2.30 2.22
N LYS A 58 -3.41 -3.63 2.12
CA LYS A 58 -3.80 -4.50 3.23
C LYS A 58 -2.64 -4.71 4.19
N LEU A 59 -1.41 -4.48 3.74
CA LEU A 59 -0.23 -4.54 4.59
C LEU A 59 -0.07 -3.29 5.49
N LEU A 60 -0.79 -2.20 5.22
CA LEU A 60 -0.88 -1.01 6.10
C LEU A 60 -1.81 -1.27 7.30
N SER A 61 -1.36 -2.12 8.22
CA SER A 61 -1.99 -2.35 9.53
C SER A 61 -0.99 -2.02 10.65
N HIS A 62 -1.49 -1.64 11.83
CA HIS A 62 -0.65 -1.33 12.98
C HIS A 62 0.29 -2.48 13.35
N THR A 63 -0.23 -3.72 13.38
CA THR A 63 0.57 -4.93 13.67
C THR A 63 1.70 -5.10 12.66
N ASN A 64 1.41 -4.91 11.37
CA ASN A 64 2.43 -5.06 10.32
C ASN A 64 3.46 -3.92 10.38
N VAL A 65 3.03 -2.67 10.55
CA VAL A 65 3.97 -1.54 10.64
C VAL A 65 4.85 -1.67 11.87
N THR A 66 4.30 -2.12 13.01
CA THR A 66 5.07 -2.35 14.24
C THR A 66 6.24 -3.30 14.01
N ALA A 67 6.00 -4.45 13.37
CA ALA A 67 7.07 -5.40 13.17
C ALA A 67 7.96 -5.06 11.96
N ILE A 68 7.53 -4.19 11.02
CA ILE A 68 8.41 -3.65 9.96
C ILE A 68 9.43 -2.69 10.58
N ILE A 69 8.96 -1.83 11.49
CA ILE A 69 9.82 -0.91 12.25
C ILE A 69 10.83 -1.71 13.09
N ARG A 70 10.38 -2.75 13.81
CA ARG A 70 11.28 -3.62 14.60
C ARG A 70 12.32 -4.34 13.74
N ALA A 71 11.95 -4.71 12.52
CA ALA A 71 12.83 -5.34 11.55
C ALA A 71 13.81 -4.37 10.88
N ASN A 72 13.65 -3.05 11.09
CA ASN A 72 14.39 -2.01 10.39
C ASN A 72 14.32 -2.12 8.84
N VAL A 73 13.14 -2.50 8.33
CA VAL A 73 12.88 -2.69 6.89
C VAL A 73 12.21 -1.46 6.32
N THR A 74 12.66 -1.00 5.14
CA THR A 74 11.97 0.06 4.41
C THR A 74 10.70 -0.50 3.77
N PHE A 75 9.56 0.15 3.97
CA PHE A 75 8.27 -0.28 3.44
C PHE A 75 7.53 0.82 2.70
N LEU A 76 6.99 0.48 1.54
CA LEU A 76 6.12 1.34 0.75
C LEU A 76 4.83 0.59 0.42
N ALA A 77 3.68 1.21 0.65
CA ALA A 77 2.40 0.67 0.22
C ALA A 77 1.40 1.79 -0.09
N PRO A 78 0.51 1.59 -1.07
CA PRO A 78 -0.56 2.53 -1.35
C PRO A 78 -1.61 2.48 -0.23
N LEU A 79 -2.19 3.63 0.10
CA LEU A 79 -3.37 3.67 0.96
C LEU A 79 -4.59 3.17 0.18
N ALA A 80 -5.42 2.33 0.78
CA ALA A 80 -6.66 1.88 0.16
C ALA A 80 -7.55 3.08 -0.17
N ALA A 81 -8.15 3.10 -1.37
CA ALA A 81 -9.01 4.21 -1.81
C ALA A 81 -10.15 4.52 -0.82
N SER A 82 -10.75 3.48 -0.23
CA SER A 82 -11.80 3.61 0.80
C SER A 82 -11.32 4.21 2.13
N ARG A 83 -10.01 4.32 2.34
CA ARG A 83 -9.39 4.91 3.54
C ARG A 83 -8.78 6.28 3.26
N VAL A 84 -8.88 6.78 2.02
CA VAL A 84 -8.48 8.14 1.68
C VAL A 84 -9.61 9.06 2.14
N PRO A 85 -9.36 10.01 3.05
CA PRO A 85 -10.37 10.97 3.47
C PRO A 85 -10.88 11.78 2.27
N ASP A 86 -12.18 12.07 2.28
CA ASP A 86 -12.79 12.95 1.30
C ASP A 86 -12.12 14.31 1.31
N GLY A 87 -11.92 14.88 0.12
CA GLY A 87 -11.25 16.17 -0.03
C GLY A 87 -9.73 16.15 0.17
N LEU A 88 -9.12 15.10 0.74
CA LEU A 88 -7.67 15.08 1.01
C LEU A 88 -6.84 15.39 -0.24
N LEU A 89 -7.13 14.71 -1.35
CA LEU A 89 -6.40 14.91 -2.61
C LEU A 89 -6.89 16.13 -3.40
N ALA A 90 -8.11 16.60 -3.15
CA ALA A 90 -8.68 17.75 -3.83
C ALA A 90 -8.24 19.08 -3.21
N GLY A 91 -7.94 19.08 -1.90
CA GLY A 91 -7.42 20.22 -1.16
C GLY A 91 -5.90 20.38 -1.23
N LEU A 92 -5.21 19.54 -2.00
CA LEU A 92 -3.80 19.74 -2.28
C LEU A 92 -3.63 20.97 -3.16
N ASP A 93 -2.82 21.94 -2.71
CA ASP A 93 -2.39 23.03 -3.56
C ASP A 93 -1.31 22.53 -4.53
N PRO A 94 -1.60 22.46 -5.84
CA PRO A 94 -0.62 22.02 -6.81
C PRO A 94 0.59 22.97 -6.90
N ALA A 95 0.46 24.25 -6.52
CA ALA A 95 1.55 25.22 -6.57
C ALA A 95 2.65 24.90 -5.56
N GLU A 96 2.27 24.47 -4.36
CA GLU A 96 3.17 24.05 -3.28
C GLU A 96 3.72 22.62 -3.48
N ALA A 97 3.12 21.85 -4.40
CA ALA A 97 3.52 20.48 -4.70
C ALA A 97 4.71 20.41 -5.67
N ALA A 98 5.67 19.53 -5.36
CA ALA A 98 6.85 19.32 -6.19
C ALA A 98 6.47 18.64 -7.52
N PHE A 99 6.93 19.20 -8.63
CA PHE A 99 6.70 18.62 -9.96
C PHE A 99 7.49 17.33 -10.13
N VAL A 100 6.83 16.29 -10.65
CA VAL A 100 7.46 15.01 -10.96
C VAL A 100 7.55 14.85 -12.47
N LYS A 101 8.77 14.66 -12.97
CA LYS A 101 9.03 14.31 -14.37
C LYS A 101 8.67 12.85 -14.63
N TYR A 102 7.38 12.57 -14.62
CA TYR A 102 6.79 11.28 -14.91
C TYR A 102 5.80 11.42 -16.08
N THR A 103 5.85 10.48 -17.02
CA THR A 103 4.86 10.35 -18.09
C THR A 103 4.17 9.01 -17.88
N ALA A 104 2.84 9.01 -17.82
CA ALA A 104 2.07 7.78 -17.73
C ALA A 104 2.13 7.02 -19.07
N GLU A 105 2.12 5.70 -19.00
CA GLU A 105 2.20 4.81 -20.17
C GLU A 105 1.14 5.15 -21.23
N ARG A 106 -0.11 5.39 -20.80
CA ARG A 106 -1.22 5.80 -21.68
C ARG A 106 -0.99 7.12 -22.42
N ASP A 107 -0.12 7.98 -21.89
CA ASP A 107 0.16 9.32 -22.41
C ASP A 107 1.52 9.39 -23.14
N GLU A 108 2.24 8.26 -23.29
CA GLU A 108 3.58 8.22 -23.92
C GLU A 108 3.57 8.77 -25.35
N ASN A 109 2.51 8.47 -26.10
CA ASN A 109 2.31 8.92 -27.48
C ASN A 109 1.59 10.27 -27.57
N ALA A 110 1.12 10.83 -26.46
CA ALA A 110 0.49 12.13 -26.44
C ALA A 110 1.55 13.24 -26.62
N ARG A 111 1.15 14.35 -27.24
CA ARG A 111 2.00 15.54 -27.34
C ARG A 111 2.27 16.06 -25.95
N PHE A 112 3.44 16.68 -25.73
CA PHE A 112 3.87 17.01 -24.36
C PHE A 112 2.90 17.94 -23.60
N TRP A 113 2.14 18.79 -24.30
CA TRP A 113 1.11 19.66 -23.70
C TRP A 113 -0.23 18.96 -23.45
N ASP A 114 -0.47 17.79 -24.07
CA ASP A 114 -1.67 16.97 -23.86
C ASP A 114 -1.49 15.93 -22.73
N ARG A 115 -0.27 15.81 -22.18
CA ARG A 115 0.05 14.83 -21.13
C ARG A 115 -0.48 15.25 -19.77
N GLY A 116 -0.90 14.27 -18.96
CA GLY A 116 -1.14 14.49 -17.54
C GLY A 116 0.13 14.96 -16.83
N THR A 117 0.00 15.93 -15.93
CA THR A 117 1.09 16.37 -15.05
C THR A 117 0.94 15.73 -13.68
N TYR A 118 2.08 15.43 -13.06
CA TYR A 118 2.16 14.76 -11.77
C TYR A 118 2.90 15.66 -10.79
N ARG A 119 2.33 15.79 -9.60
CA ARG A 119 2.95 16.53 -8.50
C ARG A 119 2.85 15.75 -7.20
N VAL A 120 3.83 15.95 -6.31
CA VAL A 120 3.91 15.23 -5.05
C VAL A 120 4.06 16.20 -3.88
N CYS A 121 3.32 15.89 -2.82
CA CYS A 121 3.52 16.48 -1.49
C CYS A 121 3.82 15.35 -0.51
N GLU A 122 4.51 15.69 0.56
CA GLU A 122 4.75 14.76 1.66
C GLU A 122 4.17 15.32 2.96
N ASP A 123 3.57 14.43 3.76
CA ASP A 123 3.18 14.73 5.12
C ASP A 123 3.38 13.51 6.03
N THR A 124 2.94 13.62 7.28
CA THR A 124 2.97 12.54 8.26
C THR A 124 1.54 12.13 8.64
N LYS A 125 1.33 10.84 8.90
CA LYS A 125 0.10 10.29 9.47
C LYS A 125 0.38 9.42 10.66
N ASP A 126 -0.46 9.56 11.66
CA ASP A 126 -0.49 8.65 12.80
C ASP A 126 -1.22 7.36 12.45
N LEU A 127 -0.58 6.24 12.76
CA LEU A 127 -1.17 4.91 12.71
C LEU A 127 -1.31 4.40 14.15
N THR A 128 -2.54 4.47 14.65
CA THR A 128 -2.89 4.05 16.02
C THR A 128 -3.10 2.54 16.10
N GLY A 129 -2.74 1.98 17.26
CA GLY A 129 -3.03 0.58 17.58
C GLY A 129 -4.46 0.39 18.09
N ALA A 130 -4.86 -0.87 18.24
CA ALA A 130 -6.20 -1.22 18.70
C ALA A 130 -6.41 -0.91 20.19
N ARG A 131 -5.33 -0.90 20.99
CA ARG A 131 -5.37 -0.66 22.43
C ARG A 131 -4.68 0.66 22.75
N LYS A 132 -5.14 1.34 23.82
CA LYS A 132 -4.56 2.62 24.28
C LYS A 132 -3.06 2.56 24.58
N LYS A 133 -2.57 1.39 25.02
CA LYS A 133 -1.16 1.15 25.34
C LYS A 133 -0.28 0.87 24.11
N ASP A 134 -0.89 0.61 22.96
CA ASP A 134 -0.14 0.30 21.76
C ASP A 134 0.54 1.59 21.26
N PRO A 135 1.80 1.54 20.81
CA PRO A 135 2.51 2.72 20.35
C PRO A 135 1.82 3.30 19.12
N VAL A 136 1.78 4.64 19.03
CA VAL A 136 1.38 5.32 17.80
C VAL A 136 2.59 5.40 16.88
N HIS A 137 2.44 4.94 15.64
CA HIS A 137 3.50 5.03 14.64
C HIS A 137 3.26 6.23 13.74
N GLN A 138 4.24 7.12 13.64
CA GLN A 138 4.24 8.18 12.63
C GLN A 138 4.77 7.61 11.32
N VAL A 139 3.91 7.55 10.30
CA VAL A 139 4.28 7.11 8.95
C VAL A 139 4.30 8.30 8.01
N ARG A 140 5.30 8.35 7.12
CA ARG A 140 5.34 9.33 6.03
C ARG A 140 4.30 8.93 4.97
N ARG A 141 3.52 9.91 4.48
CA ARG A 141 2.66 9.72 3.32
C ARG A 141 3.14 10.59 2.19
N ILE A 142 3.15 10.00 1.01
CA ILE A 142 3.39 10.70 -0.25
C ILE A 142 2.02 10.84 -0.92
N LEU A 143 1.60 12.08 -1.11
CA LEU A 143 0.35 12.43 -1.75
C LEU A 143 0.64 12.77 -3.21
N VAL A 144 0.08 12.00 -4.13
CA VAL A 144 0.31 12.16 -5.56
C VAL A 144 -0.92 12.81 -6.21
N TYR A 145 -0.73 14.02 -6.72
CA TYR A 145 -1.69 14.70 -7.56
C TYR A 145 -1.44 14.35 -9.04
N SER A 146 -2.52 14.12 -9.79
CA SER A 146 -2.50 13.89 -11.24
C SER A 146 -3.57 14.75 -11.90
N SER A 147 -3.17 15.61 -12.84
CA SER A 147 -4.12 16.49 -13.54
C SER A 147 -5.17 15.68 -14.32
N ALA A 148 -4.76 14.60 -14.98
CA ALA A 148 -5.66 13.72 -15.73
C ALA A 148 -6.77 13.10 -14.84
N ASN A 149 -6.43 12.68 -13.62
CA ASN A 149 -7.40 12.13 -12.67
C ASN A 149 -8.27 13.23 -12.04
N ALA A 150 -7.75 14.44 -11.86
CA ALA A 150 -8.52 15.58 -11.38
C ALA A 150 -9.61 15.97 -12.39
N THR A 151 -9.28 16.03 -13.68
CA THR A 151 -10.24 16.28 -14.77
C THR A 151 -11.30 15.18 -14.85
N GLY A 152 -10.89 13.91 -14.77
CA GLY A 152 -11.85 12.78 -14.78
C GLY A 152 -12.83 12.77 -13.59
N ARG A 153 -12.44 13.36 -12.44
CA ARG A 153 -13.33 13.51 -11.27
C ARG A 153 -14.29 14.69 -11.39
N SER A 154 -13.87 15.81 -11.98
CA SER A 154 -14.77 16.97 -12.18
C SER A 154 -15.88 16.67 -13.20
N THR A 155 -15.64 15.74 -14.13
CA THR A 155 -16.64 15.30 -15.11
C THR A 155 -17.59 14.22 -14.58
N ARG A 156 -17.36 13.66 -13.38
CA ARG A 156 -18.24 12.64 -12.80
C ARG A 156 -19.38 13.35 -12.03
N PRO A 157 -20.66 13.15 -12.38
CA PRO A 157 -21.76 13.78 -11.65
C PRO A 157 -21.72 13.36 -10.17
N PRO A 158 -22.08 14.26 -9.23
CA PRO A 158 -22.15 13.92 -7.81
C PRO A 158 -23.14 12.76 -7.64
N THR A 159 -22.75 11.73 -6.92
CA THR A 159 -23.67 10.69 -6.49
C THR A 159 -24.66 11.31 -5.51
N THR A 160 -25.85 11.65 -6.01
CA THR A 160 -26.96 12.12 -5.18
C THR A 160 -27.26 11.07 -4.11
N PRO A 161 -27.26 11.42 -2.81
CA PRO A 161 -27.73 10.50 -1.79
C PRO A 161 -29.19 10.15 -2.05
N THR A 162 -29.50 8.86 -2.16
CA THR A 162 -30.88 8.38 -2.27
C THR A 162 -31.65 8.85 -1.03
N PRO A 163 -32.73 9.64 -1.17
CA PRO A 163 -33.52 10.05 -0.02
C PRO A 163 -34.16 8.82 0.64
N PRO A 164 -34.26 8.78 1.98
CA PRO A 164 -34.92 7.68 2.66
C PRO A 164 -36.39 7.58 2.21
N PRO A 165 -36.95 6.35 2.13
CA PRO A 165 -38.35 6.19 1.75
C PRO A 165 -39.25 6.94 2.74
N LEU A 166 -40.18 7.74 2.19
CA LEU A 166 -41.19 8.45 2.96
C LEU A 166 -41.98 7.44 3.79
N ALA A 167 -41.91 7.56 5.11
CA ALA A 167 -42.74 6.79 6.03
C ALA A 167 -44.20 7.12 5.74
N GLY A 168 -44.96 6.11 5.32
CA GLY A 168 -46.40 6.24 5.08
C GLY A 168 -47.12 6.62 6.37
N THR A 169 -47.91 7.68 6.30
CA THR A 169 -48.85 8.08 7.34
C THR A 169 -49.99 7.05 7.42
N PRO A 170 -50.33 6.50 8.60
CA PRO A 170 -51.54 5.70 8.73
C PRO A 170 -52.79 6.61 8.78
N CYS A 171 -53.89 6.12 8.18
CA CYS A 171 -55.25 6.63 8.35
C CYS A 171 -55.76 6.43 9.78
#